data_AF-A0A034VDT6-F1
#
_entry.id   AF-A0A034VDT6-F1
#
_cell.length_a   1.000
_cell.length_b   1.000
_cell.length_c   1.000
_cell.angle_alpha   90.00
_cell.angle_beta   90.00
_cell.angle_gamma   90.00
#
_symmetry.space_group_name_H-M   'P 1'
#
loop_
_entity.id
_entity.type
_entity.pdbx_description
1 polymer ?
#
loop_
_entity_poly.entity_id
_entity_poly.type
_entity_poly.pdbx_seq_one_letter_code
_entity_poly.pdbx_strand_id
1 'polypeptide(L)'
;NNVLQIRGHYVDSCEPVPEMTINMDYGDHYGTPTLKTFACASQSKGCLYVLGTEDESILAVNRGKLRWVRQESLANIVASEFIDLPLADAEGTLENEMRGNTEDATGLESDIASAFLRRISTQAMQIKSIFLHVIGLGQPPTDTQKAGLVRDSFGLHKMLVVLTRSGKIFGIDNISGKHHWQLYLSDIQNFVNQEPMRLLVQRTSKHFPLQPLCTVVAKEKLTGNGVLFRFNPINGKPAEGGLLKLNYKIKQLTLLAESEKDSIKGLLLLDGQNNVAVYPQYVQEMAHGMYLFTADKSTAVLDGFFVQYADNVLSSLPIWNVRLGGHNNDHQLVAIAGKNPLEHVHSQGRVLVDRSVLYKYINPNLIAVVTQATDPTHKFLLNVYLIDAVSGLIVFSMTHRRARVPVHIVHSENWLAYSYYNDKVRRTEITSVELYEGKTQANSTVWSSLNAPPLPMVERQSYIIPTIVETMRETITERGITNKHVLIGTVSGAIIEMPWALLDPRRPITTNTQGREEGAIPYIPELPLPTENIINYNQTIARLSNIFTAPSGLESTCLVLATGLDIFVTRVAPSKTFDLLKEDFDYTLITAVLLALTSGSLVVKHLASRKLLKQAWK
;
A
#
# COMPACT_ATOMS: atom_id res chain seq x y z
N ASN A 1 -11.34 30.75 18.17
CA ASN A 1 -12.59 29.99 18.01
C ASN A 1 -13.11 30.20 16.61
N ASN A 2 -13.00 29.18 15.75
CA ASN A 2 -13.61 29.22 14.43
C ASN A 2 -15.13 29.10 14.60
N VAL A 3 -15.81 30.22 14.41
CA VAL A 3 -17.28 30.31 14.49
C VAL A 3 -17.79 30.55 13.08
N LEU A 4 -18.68 29.69 12.61
CA LEU A 4 -19.42 29.91 11.40
C LEU A 4 -20.59 30.83 11.71
N GLN A 5 -20.62 31.98 11.02
CA GLN A 5 -21.71 32.93 11.12
C GLN A 5 -22.42 33.08 9.78
N ILE A 6 -23.72 32.78 9.77
CA ILE A 6 -24.62 32.99 8.63
C ILE A 6 -25.55 34.13 8.99
N ARG A 7 -25.62 35.17 8.14
CA ARG A 7 -26.52 36.32 8.32
C ARG A 7 -27.38 36.48 7.08
N GLY A 8 -28.69 36.63 7.27
CA GLY A 8 -29.62 37.00 6.22
C GLY A 8 -29.90 38.50 6.26
N HIS A 9 -30.05 39.13 5.10
CA HIS A 9 -30.47 40.53 4.97
C HIS A 9 -31.58 40.63 3.92
N TYR A 10 -32.53 41.52 4.13
CA TYR A 10 -33.48 41.88 3.07
C TYR A 10 -32.75 42.61 1.94
N VAL A 11 -33.02 42.22 0.69
CA VAL A 11 -32.36 42.82 -0.48
C VAL A 11 -32.73 44.30 -0.62
N ASP A 12 -33.98 44.66 -0.31
CA ASP A 12 -34.51 46.01 -0.52
C ASP A 12 -34.10 47.00 0.59
N SER A 13 -34.07 46.55 1.84
CA SER A 13 -33.80 47.42 3.01
C SER A 13 -32.41 47.23 3.64
N CYS A 14 -31.67 46.20 3.24
CA CYS A 14 -30.43 45.73 3.91
C CYS A 14 -30.59 45.40 5.41
N GLU A 15 -31.83 45.38 5.93
CA GLU A 15 -32.08 45.07 7.34
C GLU A 15 -31.81 43.59 7.61
N PRO A 16 -31.18 43.26 8.75
CA PRO A 16 -30.87 41.89 9.10
C PRO A 16 -32.17 41.11 9.39
N VAL A 17 -32.23 39.87 8.89
CA VAL A 17 -33.31 38.92 9.19
C VAL A 17 -32.86 38.06 10.38
N PRO A 18 -33.34 38.32 11.61
CA PRO A 18 -32.87 37.63 12.80
C PRO A 18 -33.15 36.12 12.75
N GLU A 19 -34.27 35.72 12.12
CA GLU A 19 -34.66 34.31 11.95
C GLU A 19 -33.70 33.50 11.07
N MET A 20 -32.94 34.19 10.19
CA MET A 20 -31.95 33.58 9.32
C MET A 20 -30.55 33.56 9.94
N THR A 21 -30.35 34.26 11.05
CA THR A 21 -29.02 34.40 11.65
C THR A 21 -28.67 33.15 12.45
N ILE A 22 -27.54 32.51 12.09
CA ILE A 22 -27.03 31.33 12.77
C ILE A 22 -25.57 31.57 13.16
N ASN A 23 -25.24 31.24 14.40
CA ASN A 23 -23.87 31.11 14.87
C ASN A 23 -23.67 29.67 15.36
N MET A 24 -22.58 29.04 14.97
CA MET A 24 -22.21 27.72 15.45
C MET A 24 -20.70 27.51 15.42
N ASP A 25 -20.22 26.56 16.21
CA ASP A 25 -18.81 26.15 16.17
C ASP A 25 -18.49 25.49 14.83
N TYR A 26 -17.37 25.89 14.25
CA TYR A 26 -16.92 25.42 12.95
C TYR A 26 -15.56 24.73 13.08
N GLY A 27 -15.47 23.49 12.59
CA GLY A 27 -14.24 22.73 12.65
C GLY A 27 -13.20 23.27 11.67
N ASP A 28 -11.97 23.46 12.14
CA ASP A 28 -10.83 23.95 11.35
C ASP A 28 -10.55 23.07 10.12
N HIS A 29 -10.87 21.78 10.22
CA HIS A 29 -10.69 20.79 9.15
C HIS A 29 -11.62 20.95 7.94
N TYR A 30 -12.55 21.92 7.95
CA TYR A 30 -13.43 22.19 6.82
C TYR A 30 -12.89 23.31 5.89
N GLY A 31 -11.91 24.11 6.31
CA GLY A 31 -11.40 25.22 5.50
C GLY A 31 -12.38 26.38 5.36
N THR A 32 -12.36 27.13 4.25
CA THR A 32 -13.26 28.27 4.09
C THR A 32 -14.65 27.85 3.57
N PRO A 33 -15.77 28.25 4.23
CA PRO A 33 -17.11 27.88 3.79
C PRO A 33 -17.67 28.85 2.74
N THR A 34 -18.39 28.30 1.76
CA THR A 34 -19.14 29.05 0.73
C THR A 34 -20.61 28.61 0.75
N LEU A 35 -21.53 29.58 0.87
CA LEU A 35 -22.97 29.28 0.81
C LEU A 35 -23.36 28.91 -0.62
N LYS A 36 -23.93 27.71 -0.81
CA LYS A 36 -24.37 27.24 -2.14
C LYS A 36 -25.85 27.47 -2.35
N THR A 37 -26.67 27.10 -1.37
CA THR A 37 -28.11 27.30 -1.42
C THR A 37 -28.70 27.29 -0.01
N PHE A 38 -29.90 27.82 0.12
CA PHE A 38 -30.67 27.75 1.36
C PHE A 38 -32.15 27.60 1.05
N ALA A 39 -32.88 26.95 1.97
CA ALA A 39 -34.32 26.79 1.88
C ALA A 39 -34.94 27.04 3.25
N CYS A 40 -35.89 27.97 3.31
CA CYS A 40 -36.62 28.29 4.53
C CYS A 40 -38.02 27.71 4.45
N ALA A 41 -38.42 26.97 5.49
CA ALA A 41 -39.79 26.51 5.62
C ALA A 41 -40.63 27.58 6.35
N SER A 42 -41.87 27.81 5.89
CA SER A 42 -42.75 28.86 6.41
C SER A 42 -42.93 28.80 7.94
N GLN A 43 -42.73 29.96 8.56
CA GLN A 43 -43.13 30.45 9.89
C GLN A 43 -42.75 29.69 11.18
N SER A 44 -42.10 28.51 11.15
CA SER A 44 -41.57 27.94 12.42
C SER A 44 -40.43 26.93 12.33
N LYS A 45 -40.12 26.37 11.15
CA LYS A 45 -39.16 25.24 11.05
C LYS A 45 -37.69 25.64 10.85
N GLY A 46 -37.40 26.94 10.70
CA GLY A 46 -36.05 27.47 10.47
C GLY A 46 -35.56 27.23 9.03
N CYS A 47 -34.43 27.84 8.70
CA CYS A 47 -33.79 27.70 7.38
C CYS A 47 -32.74 26.60 7.38
N LEU A 48 -32.75 25.80 6.31
CA LEU A 48 -31.70 24.84 6.00
C LEU A 48 -30.69 25.52 5.06
N TYR A 49 -29.43 25.56 5.46
CA TYR A 49 -28.33 26.09 4.67
C TYR A 49 -27.45 24.95 4.17
N VAL A 50 -27.11 24.97 2.88
CA VAL A 50 -26.16 24.04 2.28
C VAL A 50 -24.90 24.83 1.91
N LEU A 51 -23.79 24.45 2.56
CA LEU A 51 -22.49 25.08 2.40
C LEU A 51 -21.58 24.10 1.65
N GLY A 52 -20.84 24.60 0.68
CA GLY A 52 -19.68 23.90 0.11
C GLY A 52 -18.41 24.50 0.71
N THR A 53 -17.47 23.66 1.08
CA THR A 53 -16.24 24.09 1.74
C THR A 53 -15.02 23.90 0.85
N GLU A 54 -13.93 24.62 1.14
CA GLU A 54 -12.69 24.57 0.35
C GLU A 54 -12.06 23.17 0.31
N ASP A 55 -12.25 22.40 1.38
CA ASP A 55 -11.76 21.04 1.50
C ASP A 55 -12.56 20.01 0.67
N GLU A 56 -13.53 20.46 -0.14
CA GLU A 56 -14.50 19.65 -0.92
C GLU A 56 -15.53 18.88 -0.05
N SER A 57 -15.90 19.41 1.12
CA SER A 57 -17.06 18.90 1.88
C SER A 57 -18.36 19.65 1.57
N ILE A 58 -19.49 18.98 1.78
CA ILE A 58 -20.83 19.58 1.75
C ILE A 58 -21.42 19.49 3.16
N LEU A 59 -21.78 20.64 3.71
CA LEU A 59 -22.34 20.77 5.05
C LEU A 59 -23.79 21.24 4.96
N ALA A 60 -24.69 20.55 5.66
CA ALA A 60 -26.05 21.04 5.86
C ALA A 60 -26.24 21.51 7.29
N VAL A 61 -26.55 22.81 7.43
CA VAL A 61 -26.73 23.47 8.73
C VAL A 61 -28.19 23.83 8.91
N ASN A 62 -28.74 23.50 10.07
CA ASN A 62 -30.09 23.89 10.47
C ASN A 62 -30.11 24.26 11.96
N ARG A 63 -30.71 25.41 12.31
CA ARG A 63 -30.86 25.89 13.70
C ARG A 63 -29.56 25.81 14.54
N GLY A 64 -28.43 26.23 13.98
CA GLY A 64 -27.13 26.24 14.68
C GLY A 64 -26.51 24.87 14.91
N LYS A 65 -26.98 23.82 14.22
CA LYS A 65 -26.39 22.48 14.27
C LYS A 65 -26.15 21.94 12.86
N LEU A 66 -25.09 21.13 12.73
CA LEU A 66 -24.88 20.31 11.54
C LEU A 66 -25.90 19.18 11.51
N ARG A 67 -26.71 19.13 10.46
CA ARG A 67 -27.71 18.08 10.25
C ARG A 67 -27.09 16.85 9.59
N TRP A 68 -26.26 17.09 8.57
CA TRP A 68 -25.46 16.07 7.92
C TRP A 68 -24.21 16.72 7.31
N VAL A 69 -23.20 15.89 7.11
CA VAL A 69 -21.92 16.24 6.50
C VAL A 69 -21.65 15.17 5.46
N ARG A 70 -21.33 15.59 4.24
CA ARG A 70 -20.93 14.71 3.15
C ARG A 70 -19.53 15.09 2.69
N GLN A 71 -18.62 14.13 2.72
CA GLN A 71 -17.19 14.33 2.46
C GLN A 71 -16.89 14.00 1.00
N GLU A 72 -17.12 14.94 0.07
CA GLU A 72 -16.89 14.69 -1.37
C GLU A 72 -15.41 14.66 -1.74
N SER A 73 -14.53 15.17 -0.87
CA SER A 73 -13.07 15.08 -1.02
C SER A 73 -12.56 13.65 -1.23
N LEU A 74 -13.29 12.66 -0.68
CA LEU A 74 -12.98 11.24 -0.79
C LEU A 74 -13.20 10.67 -2.20
N ALA A 75 -13.87 11.39 -3.10
CA ALA A 75 -13.98 11.01 -4.51
C ALA A 75 -12.68 11.30 -5.30
N ASN A 76 -11.74 12.05 -4.71
CA ASN A 76 -10.49 12.48 -5.35
C ASN A 76 -9.27 12.01 -4.53
N ILE A 77 -9.16 10.70 -4.29
CA ILE A 77 -8.02 10.11 -3.56
C ILE A 77 -6.77 10.10 -4.43
N VAL A 78 -5.66 10.57 -3.85
CA VAL A 78 -4.37 10.72 -4.51
C VAL A 78 -3.36 9.69 -4.02
N ALA A 79 -3.36 9.41 -2.71
CA ALA A 79 -2.52 8.38 -2.10
C ALA A 79 -3.24 7.75 -0.92
N SER A 80 -2.92 6.50 -0.61
CA SER A 80 -3.44 5.82 0.57
C SER A 80 -2.45 4.77 1.06
N GLU A 81 -2.40 4.60 2.38
CA GLU A 81 -1.55 3.61 3.03
C GLU A 81 -2.33 2.87 4.10
N PHE A 82 -2.10 1.55 4.20
CA PHE A 82 -2.60 0.73 5.30
C PHE A 82 -1.59 0.74 6.43
N ILE A 83 -1.99 1.26 7.59
CA ILE A 83 -1.15 1.39 8.76
C ILE A 83 -1.56 0.37 9.81
N ASP A 84 -0.60 -0.41 10.29
CA ASP A 84 -0.84 -1.35 11.38
C ASP A 84 -1.28 -0.61 12.64
N LEU A 85 -2.30 -1.14 13.31
CA LEU A 85 -2.77 -0.60 14.58
C LEU A 85 -1.73 -0.89 15.68
N PRO A 86 -1.71 -0.06 16.76
CA PRO A 86 -0.86 -0.32 17.90
C PRO A 86 -1.24 -1.64 18.60
N LEU A 87 -0.26 -2.23 19.28
CA LEU A 87 -0.46 -3.39 20.12
C LEU A 87 -1.43 -3.10 21.27
N ALA A 88 -2.10 -4.14 21.76
CA ALA A 88 -2.86 -4.03 23.00
C ALA A 88 -1.90 -3.73 24.17
N ASP A 89 -2.36 -3.01 25.19
CA ASP A 89 -1.54 -2.65 26.35
C ASP A 89 -0.84 -3.87 26.99
N ALA A 90 -1.54 -5.01 27.07
CA ALA A 90 -0.97 -6.27 27.58
C ALA A 90 0.18 -6.79 26.70
N GLU A 91 0.05 -6.74 25.38
CA GLU A 91 1.09 -7.16 24.43
C GLU A 91 2.26 -6.18 24.40
N GLY A 92 2.00 -4.87 24.48
CA GLY A 92 3.04 -3.85 24.55
C GLY A 92 3.91 -4.00 25.81
N THR A 93 3.32 -4.36 26.96
CA THR A 93 4.12 -4.66 28.17
C THR A 93 5.04 -5.86 27.99
N LEU A 94 4.60 -6.88 27.23
CA LEU A 94 5.40 -8.06 26.91
C LEU A 94 6.57 -7.72 25.97
N GLU A 95 6.33 -6.87 24.98
CA GLU A 95 7.40 -6.43 24.08
C GLU A 95 8.47 -5.63 24.82
N ASN A 96 8.06 -4.71 25.71
CA ASN A 96 8.99 -3.96 26.56
C ASN A 96 9.79 -4.87 27.52
N GLU A 97 9.17 -5.92 28.06
CA GLU A 97 9.86 -6.92 28.90
C GLU A 97 10.98 -7.63 28.12
N MET A 98 10.68 -8.03 26.88
CA MET A 98 11.57 -8.79 26.01
C MET A 98 12.70 -7.94 25.43
N ARG A 99 12.43 -6.67 25.11
CA ARG A 99 13.46 -5.73 24.62
C ARG A 99 14.54 -5.50 25.67
N GLY A 100 14.17 -5.29 26.94
CA GLY A 100 15.13 -4.93 27.99
C GLY A 100 15.85 -3.61 27.69
N ASN A 101 16.52 -3.02 28.69
CA ASN A 101 17.39 -1.86 28.43
C ASN A 101 18.66 -2.34 27.72
N THR A 102 18.63 -2.41 26.39
CA THR A 102 19.82 -2.73 25.58
C THR A 102 20.92 -1.67 25.64
N GLU A 103 20.72 -0.56 26.36
CA GLU A 103 21.74 0.47 26.57
C GLU A 103 22.80 0.10 27.62
N ASP A 104 22.56 -0.90 28.49
CA ASP A 104 23.50 -1.33 29.55
C ASP A 104 24.21 -2.66 29.24
N ALA A 105 24.46 -2.98 27.96
CA ALA A 105 25.07 -4.23 27.50
C ALA A 105 26.60 -4.34 27.73
N THR A 106 27.14 -3.71 28.80
CA THR A 106 28.55 -3.83 29.19
C THR A 106 28.78 -4.69 30.43
N GLY A 107 27.74 -5.31 31.02
CA GLY A 107 27.85 -6.16 32.21
C GLY A 107 27.27 -7.56 32.00
N LEU A 108 28.09 -8.51 31.53
CA LEU A 108 27.66 -9.88 31.21
C LEU A 108 27.16 -10.71 32.42
N GLU A 109 27.41 -10.28 33.66
CA GLU A 109 27.08 -11.07 34.86
C GLU A 109 25.85 -10.57 35.66
N SER A 110 25.31 -9.39 35.35
CA SER A 110 24.09 -8.86 36.01
C SER A 110 22.77 -9.21 35.30
N ASP A 111 22.82 -9.98 34.21
CA ASP A 111 21.81 -9.91 33.14
C ASP A 111 20.80 -11.08 33.10
N ILE A 112 21.21 -12.33 33.39
CA ILE A 112 20.29 -13.50 33.30
C ILE A 112 19.36 -13.58 34.52
N ALA A 113 19.89 -13.42 35.73
CA ALA A 113 19.10 -13.49 36.95
C ALA A 113 18.12 -12.32 37.06
N SER A 114 18.53 -11.11 36.64
CA SER A 114 17.66 -9.94 36.59
C SER A 114 16.60 -10.06 35.49
N ALA A 115 16.94 -10.57 34.30
CA ALA A 115 15.96 -10.88 33.25
C ALA A 115 14.97 -11.95 33.69
N PHE A 116 15.42 -13.00 34.39
CA PHE A 116 14.55 -14.04 34.94
C PHE A 116 13.63 -13.50 36.05
N LEU A 117 14.15 -12.71 36.98
CA LEU A 117 13.35 -12.06 38.03
C LEU A 117 12.35 -11.06 37.44
N ARG A 118 12.76 -10.29 36.42
CA ARG A 118 11.88 -9.40 35.65
C ARG A 118 10.74 -10.20 35.03
N ARG A 119 11.05 -11.32 34.37
CA ARG A 119 10.06 -12.22 33.75
C ARG A 119 9.09 -12.83 34.75
N ILE A 120 9.57 -13.30 35.90
CA ILE A 120 8.69 -13.81 36.96
C ILE A 120 7.78 -12.69 37.48
N SER A 121 8.34 -11.51 37.72
CA SER A 121 7.59 -10.36 38.23
C SER A 121 6.49 -9.91 37.24
N THR A 122 6.82 -9.81 35.95
CA THR A 122 5.86 -9.44 34.90
C THR A 122 4.78 -10.50 34.73
N GLN A 123 5.14 -11.80 34.71
CA GLN A 123 4.16 -12.89 34.64
C GLN A 123 3.24 -12.92 35.88
N ALA A 124 3.78 -12.67 37.08
CA ALA A 124 2.97 -12.56 38.29
C ALA A 124 2.00 -11.37 38.22
N MET A 125 2.44 -10.21 37.68
CA MET A 125 1.57 -9.06 37.42
C MET A 125 0.50 -9.37 36.38
N GLN A 126 0.81 -10.13 35.32
CA GLN A 126 -0.16 -10.56 34.31
C GLN A 126 -1.22 -11.48 34.92
N ILE A 127 -0.84 -12.47 35.74
CA ILE A 127 -1.78 -13.35 36.46
C ILE A 127 -2.69 -12.52 37.37
N LYS A 128 -2.12 -11.57 38.12
CA LYS A 128 -2.89 -10.62 38.94
C LYS A 128 -3.87 -9.80 38.08
N SER A 129 -3.43 -9.32 36.92
CA SER A 129 -4.26 -8.55 35.98
C SER A 129 -5.42 -9.38 35.44
N ILE A 130 -5.19 -10.63 35.03
CA ILE A 130 -6.24 -11.55 34.57
C ILE A 130 -7.26 -11.76 35.68
N PHE A 131 -6.82 -12.04 36.90
CA PHE A 131 -7.70 -12.24 38.06
C PHE A 131 -8.53 -10.99 38.37
N LEU A 132 -7.90 -9.81 38.39
CA LEU A 132 -8.59 -8.53 38.60
C LEU A 132 -9.59 -8.21 37.49
N HIS A 133 -9.26 -8.53 36.24
CA HIS A 133 -10.16 -8.33 35.09
C HIS A 133 -11.38 -9.25 35.16
N VAL A 134 -11.21 -10.51 35.57
CA VAL A 134 -12.33 -11.45 35.77
C VAL A 134 -13.28 -10.97 36.88
N ILE A 135 -12.76 -10.27 37.90
CA ILE A 135 -13.54 -9.73 39.03
C ILE A 135 -14.05 -8.30 38.76
N GLY A 136 -13.71 -7.69 37.61
CA GLY A 136 -14.16 -6.36 37.22
C GLY A 136 -13.42 -5.18 37.89
N LEU A 137 -12.25 -5.42 38.47
CA LEU A 137 -11.38 -4.42 39.12
C LEU A 137 -10.08 -4.14 38.33
N GLY A 138 -10.11 -4.36 37.01
CA GLY A 138 -8.97 -4.13 36.12
C GLY A 138 -8.65 -2.64 35.91
N GLN A 139 -7.45 -2.36 35.39
CA GLN A 139 -7.09 -1.00 34.95
C GLN A 139 -8.00 -0.54 33.79
N PRO A 140 -8.36 0.75 33.71
CA PRO A 140 -9.16 1.25 32.61
C PRO A 140 -8.36 1.17 31.30
N PRO A 141 -9.00 0.75 30.18
CA PRO A 141 -8.33 0.65 28.89
C PRO A 141 -7.87 2.02 28.37
N THR A 142 -6.78 2.04 27.61
CA THR A 142 -6.27 3.25 26.94
C THR A 142 -7.29 3.79 25.92
N ASP A 143 -7.23 5.08 25.58
CA ASP A 143 -8.19 5.70 24.65
C ASP A 143 -8.19 5.06 23.25
N THR A 144 -7.05 4.53 22.79
CA THR A 144 -6.95 3.72 21.58
C THR A 144 -7.75 2.42 21.70
N GLN A 145 -7.64 1.73 22.83
CA GLN A 145 -8.40 0.52 23.13
C GLN A 145 -9.90 0.82 23.28
N LYS A 146 -10.27 1.92 23.92
CA LYS A 146 -11.67 2.39 23.99
C LYS A 146 -12.22 2.70 22.60
N ALA A 147 -11.39 3.23 21.71
CA ALA A 147 -11.76 3.49 20.32
C ALA A 147 -11.80 2.21 19.46
N GLY A 148 -11.40 1.05 19.98
CA GLY A 148 -11.28 -0.20 19.24
C GLY A 148 -10.12 -0.23 18.25
N LEU A 149 -9.17 0.71 18.35
CA LEU A 149 -8.03 0.84 17.44
C LEU A 149 -6.84 0.02 17.94
N VAL A 150 -7.02 -1.29 18.03
CA VAL A 150 -6.02 -2.24 18.49
C VAL A 150 -5.82 -3.29 17.42
N ARG A 151 -4.57 -3.69 17.24
CA ARG A 151 -4.22 -4.75 16.29
C ARG A 151 -4.94 -6.05 16.62
N ASP A 152 -5.50 -6.70 15.61
CA ASP A 152 -6.01 -8.06 15.70
C ASP A 152 -4.88 -9.09 15.53
N SER A 153 -5.09 -10.32 16.00
CA SER A 153 -4.08 -11.38 15.94
C SER A 153 -3.62 -11.71 14.52
N PHE A 154 -4.47 -11.48 13.51
CA PHE A 154 -4.19 -11.79 12.11
C PHE A 154 -3.72 -10.56 11.29
N GLY A 155 -3.67 -9.37 11.89
CA GLY A 155 -3.29 -8.15 11.18
C GLY A 155 -4.22 -7.79 10.01
N LEU A 156 -5.50 -8.17 10.09
CA LEU A 156 -6.54 -7.77 9.13
C LEU A 156 -7.11 -6.39 9.47
N HIS A 157 -7.08 -5.99 10.75
CA HIS A 157 -7.55 -4.70 11.22
C HIS A 157 -6.45 -3.66 11.13
N LYS A 158 -6.61 -2.68 10.24
CA LYS A 158 -5.63 -1.64 9.94
C LYS A 158 -6.29 -0.26 9.85
N MET A 159 -5.53 0.77 10.21
CA MET A 159 -5.94 2.15 9.96
C MET A 159 -5.63 2.50 8.50
N LEU A 160 -6.66 2.79 7.71
CA LEU A 160 -6.51 3.29 6.36
C LEU A 160 -6.29 4.80 6.39
N VAL A 161 -5.09 5.24 6.02
CA VAL A 161 -4.78 6.67 5.91
C VAL A 161 -4.92 7.10 4.46
N VAL A 162 -5.83 8.02 4.20
CA VAL A 162 -6.18 8.49 2.85
C VAL A 162 -5.82 9.95 2.69
N LEU A 163 -5.09 10.27 1.62
CA LEU A 163 -4.76 11.63 1.19
C LEU A 163 -5.54 11.99 -0.07
N THR A 164 -6.27 13.10 0.00
CA THR A 164 -7.12 13.60 -1.09
C THR A 164 -6.45 14.75 -1.85
N ARG A 165 -6.93 15.03 -3.06
CA ARG A 165 -6.42 16.09 -3.93
C ARG A 165 -6.55 17.49 -3.33
N SER A 166 -7.57 17.73 -2.52
CA SER A 166 -7.78 19.03 -1.85
C SER A 166 -6.78 19.29 -0.72
N GLY A 167 -5.97 18.29 -0.32
CA GLY A 167 -5.05 18.39 0.82
C GLY A 167 -5.67 17.93 2.15
N LYS A 168 -6.82 17.25 2.09
CA LYS A 168 -7.47 16.64 3.25
C LYS A 168 -6.97 15.20 3.47
N ILE A 169 -6.75 14.85 4.74
CA ILE A 169 -6.26 13.55 5.20
C ILE A 169 -7.31 12.94 6.13
N PHE A 170 -7.55 11.65 5.98
CA PHE A 170 -8.47 10.88 6.82
C PHE A 170 -7.79 9.67 7.43
N GLY A 171 -8.12 9.35 8.68
CA GLY A 171 -7.89 8.04 9.28
C GLY A 171 -9.20 7.26 9.33
N ILE A 172 -9.33 6.25 8.48
CA ILE A 172 -10.53 5.44 8.31
C ILE A 172 -10.24 4.03 8.83
N ASP A 173 -11.12 3.49 9.66
CA ASP A 173 -11.06 2.08 10.04
C ASP A 173 -11.42 1.19 8.83
N ASN A 174 -10.53 0.29 8.43
CA ASN A 174 -10.72 -0.54 7.24
C ASN A 174 -11.86 -1.58 7.39
N ILE A 175 -12.25 -1.93 8.62
CA ILE A 175 -13.34 -2.89 8.87
C ILE A 175 -14.68 -2.16 8.98
N SER A 176 -14.77 -1.15 9.85
CA SER A 176 -16.05 -0.46 10.09
C SER A 176 -16.36 0.67 9.10
N GLY A 177 -15.36 1.17 8.37
CA GLY A 177 -15.47 2.36 7.53
C GLY A 177 -15.61 3.67 8.32
N LYS A 178 -15.50 3.64 9.65
CA LYS A 178 -15.64 4.82 10.50
C LYS A 178 -14.43 5.75 10.35
N HIS A 179 -14.69 7.04 10.19
CA HIS A 179 -13.65 8.08 10.21
C HIS A 179 -13.29 8.39 11.67
N HIS A 180 -12.06 8.07 12.10
CA HIS A 180 -11.59 8.34 13.47
C HIS A 180 -11.06 9.76 13.64
N TRP A 181 -10.36 10.27 12.63
CA TRP A 181 -9.83 11.62 12.62
C TRP A 181 -9.77 12.15 11.18
N GLN A 182 -9.71 13.47 11.06
CA GLN A 182 -9.57 14.17 9.78
C GLN A 182 -8.72 15.43 9.98
N LEU A 183 -7.92 15.75 8.98
CA LEU A 183 -7.02 16.89 8.98
C LEU A 183 -7.04 17.56 7.61
N TYR A 184 -7.00 18.88 7.56
CA TYR A 184 -6.98 19.64 6.31
C TYR A 184 -5.76 20.55 6.24
N LEU A 185 -5.03 20.48 5.13
CA LEU A 185 -3.89 21.33 4.83
C LEU A 185 -4.26 22.26 3.66
N SER A 186 -4.54 23.54 3.94
CA SER A 186 -5.02 24.50 2.94
C SER A 186 -3.97 24.89 1.91
N ASP A 187 -2.69 24.91 2.28
CA ASP A 187 -1.63 25.56 1.48
C ASP A 187 -0.94 24.61 0.49
N ILE A 188 -1.42 23.37 0.35
CA ILE A 188 -0.75 22.32 -0.45
C ILE A 188 -1.51 21.97 -1.73
N GLN A 189 -0.77 21.45 -2.70
CA GLN A 189 -1.29 20.97 -3.98
C GLN A 189 -0.42 19.83 -4.55
N ASN A 190 -0.93 19.16 -5.59
CA ASN A 190 -0.17 18.23 -6.41
C ASN A 190 1.10 18.86 -7.00
N PHE A 191 2.06 18.02 -7.35
CA PHE A 191 3.31 18.45 -7.98
C PHE A 191 3.08 18.92 -9.43
N VAL A 192 4.15 19.38 -10.08
CA VAL A 192 4.13 19.81 -11.48
C VAL A 192 3.63 18.66 -12.37
N ASN A 193 2.97 18.98 -13.50
CA ASN A 193 2.40 18.00 -14.43
C ASN A 193 1.30 17.09 -13.86
N GLN A 194 0.59 17.57 -12.81
CA GLN A 194 -0.47 16.83 -12.11
C GLN A 194 0.02 15.57 -11.37
N GLU A 195 1.33 15.45 -11.14
CA GLU A 195 1.89 14.35 -10.35
C GLU A 195 1.31 14.35 -8.93
N PRO A 196 0.83 13.20 -8.42
CA PRO A 196 0.15 13.09 -7.14
C PRO A 196 1.08 13.45 -5.97
N MET A 197 0.51 14.09 -4.93
CA MET A 197 1.16 14.21 -3.63
C MET A 197 1.54 12.83 -3.09
N ARG A 198 2.59 12.75 -2.28
CA ARG A 198 3.08 11.47 -1.73
C ARG A 198 2.72 11.35 -0.25
N LEU A 199 2.25 10.17 0.14
CA LEU A 199 2.08 9.76 1.52
C LEU A 199 3.12 8.67 1.80
N LEU A 200 3.98 8.89 2.80
CA LEU A 200 5.10 8.00 3.09
C LEU A 200 5.07 7.56 4.55
N VAL A 201 5.22 6.26 4.78
CA VAL A 201 5.32 5.68 6.12
C VAL A 201 6.79 5.69 6.56
N GLN A 202 7.12 6.55 7.52
CA GLN A 202 8.48 6.64 8.08
C GLN A 202 8.71 5.65 9.21
N ARG A 203 7.67 5.37 10.00
CA ARG A 203 7.73 4.43 11.14
C ARG A 203 6.37 3.78 11.34
N THR A 204 6.35 2.46 11.48
CA THR A 204 5.13 1.68 11.71
C THR A 204 4.84 1.58 13.22
N SER A 205 3.65 1.08 13.57
CA SER A 205 3.26 0.84 14.97
C SER A 205 3.91 -0.40 15.59
N LYS A 206 4.83 -1.06 14.87
CA LYS A 206 5.53 -2.27 15.34
C LYS A 206 6.51 -1.99 16.48
N HIS A 207 7.07 -0.79 16.54
CA HIS A 207 8.16 -0.47 17.47
C HIS A 207 7.61 0.14 18.75
N PHE A 208 7.10 -0.67 19.68
CA PHE A 208 6.70 -0.17 21.00
C PHE A 208 7.95 0.25 21.81
N PRO A 209 7.94 1.39 22.54
CA PRO A 209 6.86 2.37 22.78
C PRO A 209 6.86 3.58 21.82
N LEU A 210 7.62 3.54 20.72
CA LEU A 210 7.75 4.65 19.78
C LEU A 210 6.44 4.89 19.01
N GLN A 211 6.14 6.16 18.74
CA GLN A 211 4.92 6.50 18.01
C GLN A 211 5.08 6.24 16.51
N PRO A 212 4.03 5.72 15.83
CA PRO A 212 4.03 5.59 14.38
C PRO A 212 4.05 6.97 13.72
N LEU A 213 4.65 7.04 12.53
CA LEU A 213 4.89 8.31 11.86
C LEU A 213 4.70 8.21 10.35
N CYS A 214 3.87 9.11 9.82
CA CYS A 214 3.66 9.30 8.39
C CYS A 214 4.04 10.73 7.99
N THR A 215 4.47 10.88 6.75
CA THR A 215 4.81 12.18 6.15
C THR A 215 4.03 12.38 4.87
N VAL A 216 3.31 13.50 4.75
CA VAL A 216 2.82 13.99 3.45
C VAL A 216 3.91 14.86 2.83
N VAL A 217 4.24 14.57 1.58
CA VAL A 217 5.13 15.39 0.76
C VAL A 217 4.30 16.01 -0.37
N ALA A 218 4.25 17.33 -0.41
CA ALA A 218 3.45 18.08 -1.36
C ALA A 218 4.18 19.35 -1.84
N LYS A 219 3.55 20.05 -2.79
CA LYS A 219 3.99 21.35 -3.28
C LYS A 219 3.16 22.45 -2.64
N GLU A 220 3.79 23.56 -2.25
CA GLU A 220 3.06 24.75 -1.77
C GLU A 220 2.32 25.47 -2.92
N LYS A 221 1.12 25.99 -2.64
CA LYS A 221 0.30 26.73 -3.62
C LYS A 221 0.98 28.02 -4.11
N LEU A 222 1.57 28.80 -3.19
CA LEU A 222 2.11 30.14 -3.48
C LEU A 222 3.52 30.14 -4.06
N THR A 223 4.48 29.51 -3.37
CA THR A 223 5.90 29.55 -3.77
C THR A 223 6.25 28.45 -4.78
N GLY A 224 5.49 27.35 -4.76
CA GLY A 224 5.82 26.13 -5.49
C GLY A 224 6.97 25.33 -4.89
N ASN A 225 7.45 25.67 -3.70
CA ASN A 225 8.45 24.91 -2.96
C ASN A 225 7.83 23.64 -2.35
N GLY A 226 8.69 22.72 -1.90
CA GLY A 226 8.25 21.51 -1.21
C GLY A 226 7.73 21.79 0.20
N VAL A 227 6.76 20.98 0.63
CA VAL A 227 6.19 21.00 1.97
C VAL A 227 6.16 19.57 2.51
N LEU A 228 6.62 19.40 3.75
CA LEU A 228 6.57 18.15 4.49
C LEU A 228 5.61 18.32 5.66
N PHE A 229 4.65 17.42 5.83
CA PHE A 229 3.78 17.41 7.00
C PHE A 229 3.89 16.07 7.71
N ARG A 230 4.47 16.07 8.92
CA ARG A 230 4.68 14.87 9.73
C ARG A 230 3.59 14.74 10.79
N PHE A 231 2.98 13.58 10.87
CA PHE A 231 1.86 13.32 11.77
C PHE A 231 1.81 11.86 12.21
N ASN A 232 1.15 11.63 13.33
CA ASN A 232 0.85 10.30 13.82
C ASN A 232 -0.39 9.76 13.09
N PRO A 233 -0.28 8.66 12.31
CA PRO A 233 -1.38 8.13 11.51
C PRO A 233 -2.54 7.51 12.31
N ILE A 234 -2.35 7.22 13.59
CA ILE A 234 -3.40 6.61 14.42
C ILE A 234 -4.37 7.65 14.97
N ASN A 235 -3.87 8.85 15.31
CA ASN A 235 -4.67 9.91 15.94
C ASN A 235 -4.76 11.21 15.12
N GLY A 236 -4.02 11.33 14.01
CA GLY A 236 -4.02 12.50 13.14
C GLY A 236 -3.29 13.74 13.70
N LYS A 237 -2.64 13.63 14.87
CA LYS A 237 -1.95 14.78 15.49
C LYS A 237 -0.60 15.03 14.82
N PRO A 238 -0.19 16.31 14.64
CA PRO A 238 1.13 16.64 14.12
C PRO A 238 2.21 16.11 15.07
N ALA A 239 3.31 15.61 14.48
CA ALA A 239 4.45 15.05 15.21
C ALA A 239 5.75 15.75 14.78
N GLU A 240 6.72 15.83 15.69
CA GLU A 240 8.08 16.35 15.43
C GLU A 240 8.10 17.70 14.67
N GLY A 241 7.32 18.69 15.13
CA GLY A 241 7.26 20.03 14.54
C GLY A 241 6.20 20.22 13.44
N GLY A 242 5.52 19.15 13.02
CA GLY A 242 4.35 19.23 12.14
C GLY A 242 4.67 19.64 10.71
N LEU A 243 4.20 20.83 10.29
CA LEU A 243 4.34 21.35 8.94
C LEU A 243 5.70 22.04 8.75
N LEU A 244 6.52 21.49 7.85
CA LEU A 244 7.81 22.06 7.46
C LEU A 244 7.76 22.55 6.00
N LYS A 245 7.96 23.85 5.80
CA LYS A 245 8.07 24.46 4.47
C LYS A 245 9.53 24.49 4.04
N LEU A 246 9.84 23.93 2.87
CA LEU A 246 11.18 23.92 2.31
C LEU A 246 11.43 25.21 1.52
N ASN A 247 12.70 25.59 1.38
CA ASN A 247 13.14 26.74 0.59
C ASN A 247 13.46 26.40 -0.88
N TYR A 248 13.25 25.14 -1.29
CA TYR A 248 13.50 24.66 -2.65
C TYR A 248 12.35 23.81 -3.17
N LYS A 249 12.35 23.58 -4.48
CA LYS A 249 11.37 22.72 -5.18
C LYS A 249 11.86 21.28 -5.16
N ILE A 250 10.99 20.34 -4.80
CA ILE A 250 11.30 18.92 -4.81
C ILE A 250 11.22 18.40 -6.25
N LYS A 251 12.30 17.82 -6.75
CA LYS A 251 12.38 17.13 -8.04
C LYS A 251 12.10 15.64 -7.88
N GLN A 252 12.64 15.01 -6.83
CA GLN A 252 12.45 13.59 -6.53
C GLN A 252 12.61 13.29 -5.05
N LEU A 253 12.11 12.13 -4.62
CA LEU A 253 12.26 11.64 -3.27
C LEU A 253 12.39 10.11 -3.22
N THR A 254 12.96 9.60 -2.12
CA THR A 254 12.92 8.19 -1.75
C THR A 254 13.05 8.02 -0.23
N LEU A 255 12.63 6.88 0.30
CA LEU A 255 12.85 6.52 1.70
C LEU A 255 14.17 5.78 1.85
N LEU A 256 14.92 6.12 2.91
CA LEU A 256 16.14 5.44 3.33
C LEU A 256 15.80 4.16 4.12
N ALA A 257 16.82 3.37 4.38
CA ALA A 257 16.74 2.25 5.30
C ALA A 257 16.32 2.70 6.72
N GLU A 258 15.80 1.75 7.49
CA GLU A 258 15.40 2.00 8.87
C GLU A 258 16.62 2.27 9.75
N SER A 259 16.58 3.34 10.54
CA SER A 259 17.63 3.70 11.49
C SER A 259 17.60 2.80 12.72
N GLU A 260 18.77 2.40 13.21
CA GLU A 260 18.88 1.54 14.41
C GLU A 260 18.40 2.21 15.70
N LYS A 261 18.55 3.54 15.83
CA LYS A 261 18.25 4.26 17.07
C LYS A 261 16.75 4.43 17.31
N ASP A 262 16.04 4.97 16.30
CA ASP A 262 14.64 5.37 16.43
C ASP A 262 13.68 4.57 15.53
N SER A 263 14.18 3.56 14.82
CA SER A 263 13.42 2.80 13.82
C SER A 263 12.75 3.69 12.76
N ILE A 264 13.39 4.82 12.43
CA ILE A 264 12.88 5.78 11.45
C ILE A 264 13.51 5.58 10.08
N LYS A 265 12.68 5.60 9.03
CA LYS A 265 13.13 5.70 7.64
C LYS A 265 13.28 7.17 7.26
N GLY A 266 14.52 7.61 7.02
CA GLY A 266 14.81 8.96 6.55
C GLY A 266 14.22 9.24 5.17
N LEU A 267 13.88 10.49 4.89
CA LEU A 267 13.39 10.93 3.59
C LEU A 267 14.54 11.63 2.85
N LEU A 268 14.99 11.03 1.76
CA LEU A 268 15.99 11.59 0.86
C LEU A 268 15.27 12.39 -0.23
N LEU A 269 15.60 13.68 -0.36
CA LEU A 269 15.01 14.62 -1.31
C LEU A 269 16.09 15.11 -2.29
N LEU A 270 15.73 15.17 -3.57
CA LEU A 270 16.50 15.82 -4.62
C LEU A 270 15.79 17.12 -5.01
N ASP A 271 16.51 18.23 -5.01
CA ASP A 271 15.97 19.54 -5.38
C ASP A 271 16.00 19.79 -6.91
N GLY A 272 15.44 20.93 -7.34
CA GLY A 272 15.44 21.34 -8.75
C GLY A 272 16.82 21.67 -9.34
N GLN A 273 17.82 21.91 -8.50
CA GLN A 273 19.22 22.17 -8.85
C GLN A 273 20.09 20.90 -8.74
N ASN A 274 19.49 19.75 -8.45
CA ASN A 274 20.12 18.47 -8.15
C ASN A 274 20.95 18.44 -6.83
N ASN A 275 20.76 19.38 -5.90
CA ASN A 275 21.26 19.20 -4.53
C ASN A 275 20.37 18.23 -3.75
N VAL A 276 20.94 17.64 -2.72
CA VAL A 276 20.30 16.58 -1.94
C VAL A 276 20.11 17.04 -0.51
N ALA A 277 18.96 16.71 0.07
CA ALA A 277 18.67 16.93 1.47
C ALA A 277 18.04 15.67 2.09
N VAL A 278 18.28 15.45 3.38
CA VAL A 278 17.66 14.33 4.12
C VAL A 278 16.91 14.86 5.32
N TYR A 279 15.72 14.28 5.55
CA TYR A 279 14.89 14.59 6.71
C TYR A 279 14.48 13.32 7.47
N PRO A 280 14.70 13.25 8.79
CA PRO A 280 15.42 14.22 9.64
C PRO A 280 16.91 14.36 9.31
N GLN A 281 17.54 15.45 9.76
CA GLN A 281 18.94 15.76 9.43
C GLN A 281 19.95 14.79 10.06
N TYR A 282 19.65 14.21 11.22
CA TYR A 282 20.57 13.31 11.92
C TYR A 282 20.77 11.95 11.22
N VAL A 283 19.95 11.61 10.23
CA VAL A 283 20.07 10.38 9.43
C VAL A 283 20.75 10.60 8.07
N GLN A 284 21.41 11.75 7.88
CA GLN A 284 22.08 12.11 6.62
C GLN A 284 23.16 11.11 6.18
N GLU A 285 23.89 10.52 7.13
CA GLU A 285 24.95 9.55 6.85
C GLU A 285 24.42 8.30 6.13
N MET A 286 23.18 7.89 6.42
CA MET A 286 22.55 6.72 5.80
C MET A 286 22.21 6.92 4.32
N ALA A 287 22.26 8.16 3.82
CA ALA A 287 22.03 8.43 2.41
C ALA A 287 23.28 8.14 1.55
N HIS A 288 24.45 7.92 2.16
CA HIS A 288 25.64 7.55 1.41
C HIS A 288 25.44 6.23 0.66
N GLY A 289 25.82 6.20 -0.62
CA GLY A 289 25.70 4.98 -1.42
C GLY A 289 24.33 4.80 -2.08
N MET A 290 23.38 5.73 -1.87
CA MET A 290 22.06 5.67 -2.49
C MET A 290 22.11 6.16 -3.94
N TYR A 291 21.28 5.54 -4.78
CA TYR A 291 21.09 5.93 -6.17
C TYR A 291 19.70 6.54 -6.37
N LEU A 292 19.62 7.57 -7.20
CA LEU A 292 18.40 8.25 -7.59
C LEU A 292 18.36 8.33 -9.12
N PHE A 293 17.16 8.35 -9.70
CA PHE A 293 17.02 8.54 -11.15
C PHE A 293 15.84 9.47 -11.45
N THR A 294 16.06 10.55 -12.19
CA THR A 294 14.97 11.47 -12.59
C THR A 294 14.58 11.22 -14.03
N ALA A 295 13.29 11.36 -14.36
CA ALA A 295 12.79 11.20 -15.72
C ALA A 295 11.97 12.40 -16.14
N ASP A 296 12.33 13.02 -17.25
CA ASP A 296 11.56 14.12 -17.84
C ASP A 296 10.50 13.59 -18.80
N LYS A 297 9.24 13.94 -18.51
CA LYS A 297 8.08 13.54 -19.30
C LYS A 297 8.11 14.08 -20.73
N SER A 298 8.61 15.30 -20.91
CA SER A 298 8.55 16.04 -22.17
C SER A 298 9.63 15.62 -23.15
N THR A 299 10.85 15.40 -22.65
CA THR A 299 12.03 15.07 -23.47
C THR A 299 12.36 13.57 -23.49
N ALA A 300 11.71 12.77 -22.64
CA ALA A 300 12.00 11.35 -22.44
C ALA A 300 13.48 11.08 -22.10
N VAL A 301 14.10 12.00 -21.34
CA VAL A 301 15.47 11.88 -20.84
C VAL A 301 15.43 11.37 -19.40
N LEU A 302 16.25 10.37 -19.11
CA LEU A 302 16.45 9.81 -17.78
C LEU A 302 17.89 10.11 -17.32
N ASP A 303 18.02 10.66 -16.12
CA ASP A 303 19.30 10.99 -15.49
C ASP A 303 19.47 10.18 -14.20
N GLY A 304 20.60 9.51 -14.05
CA GLY A 304 20.99 8.82 -12.82
C GLY A 304 21.92 9.64 -11.96
N PHE A 305 21.73 9.59 -10.65
CA PHE A 305 22.53 10.27 -9.64
C PHE A 305 22.99 9.30 -8.55
N PHE A 306 24.22 9.47 -8.09
CA PHE A 306 24.78 8.82 -6.91
C PHE A 306 24.87 9.82 -5.76
N VAL A 307 24.45 9.41 -4.57
CA VAL A 307 24.49 10.26 -3.38
C VAL A 307 25.74 9.96 -2.56
N GLN A 308 26.58 10.98 -2.40
CA GLN A 308 27.80 10.92 -1.62
C GLN A 308 27.68 11.78 -0.36
N TYR A 309 28.08 11.22 0.78
CA TYR A 309 28.25 11.94 2.03
C TYR A 309 29.74 11.96 2.34
N ALA A 310 30.36 13.13 2.28
CA ALA A 310 31.78 13.33 2.56
C ALA A 310 31.96 14.67 3.29
N ASP A 311 32.87 14.73 4.26
CA ASP A 311 33.16 15.95 5.03
C ASP A 311 31.92 16.61 5.67
N ASN A 312 30.95 15.81 6.14
CA ASN A 312 29.64 16.25 6.64
C ASN A 312 28.78 17.03 5.63
N VAL A 313 29.05 16.89 4.34
CA VAL A 313 28.28 17.48 3.25
C VAL A 313 27.69 16.37 2.39
N LEU A 314 26.39 16.48 2.13
CA LEU A 314 25.67 15.60 1.22
C LEU A 314 25.66 16.22 -0.19
N SER A 315 26.05 15.45 -1.19
CA SER A 315 26.09 15.88 -2.59
C SER A 315 25.51 14.79 -3.51
N SER A 316 24.99 15.19 -4.67
CA SER A 316 24.68 14.26 -5.75
C SER A 316 25.71 14.37 -6.88
N LEU A 317 26.08 13.23 -7.44
CA LEU A 317 26.94 13.12 -8.60
C LEU A 317 26.13 12.51 -9.75
N PRO A 318 26.03 13.15 -10.92
CA PRO A 318 25.40 12.53 -12.09
C PRO A 318 26.27 11.38 -12.60
N ILE A 319 25.70 10.20 -12.81
CA ILE A 319 26.43 8.97 -13.16
C ILE A 319 26.09 8.42 -14.55
N TRP A 320 24.84 8.55 -15.00
CA TRP A 320 24.41 8.06 -16.31
C TRP A 320 23.29 8.94 -16.88
N ASN A 321 23.17 8.95 -18.20
CA ASN A 321 22.11 9.66 -18.94
C ASN A 321 21.61 8.75 -20.07
N VAL A 322 20.30 8.49 -20.10
CA VAL A 322 19.63 7.70 -21.14
C VAL A 322 18.62 8.60 -21.85
N ARG A 323 18.75 8.75 -23.17
CA ARG A 323 17.86 9.58 -23.99
C ARG A 323 16.95 8.67 -24.82
N LEU A 324 15.66 8.64 -24.47
CA LEU A 324 14.65 7.83 -25.14
C LEU A 324 13.77 8.64 -26.11
N GLY A 325 14.10 9.91 -26.33
CA GLY A 325 13.37 10.86 -27.19
C GLY A 325 13.33 10.49 -28.68
N GLY A 326 14.07 9.47 -29.12
CA GLY A 326 14.21 9.16 -30.55
C GLY A 326 15.15 10.13 -31.27
N HIS A 327 15.39 9.92 -32.56
CA HIS A 327 16.31 10.75 -33.34
C HIS A 327 15.83 12.22 -33.48
N ASN A 328 14.51 12.40 -33.53
CA ASN A 328 13.87 13.70 -33.75
C ASN A 328 13.26 14.31 -32.48
N ASN A 329 13.50 13.73 -31.30
CA ASN A 329 12.84 14.10 -30.04
C ASN A 329 11.30 14.03 -30.11
N ASP A 330 10.79 13.06 -30.88
CA ASP A 330 9.37 12.82 -31.13
C ASP A 330 8.76 11.80 -30.16
N HIS A 331 9.58 11.05 -29.42
CA HIS A 331 9.12 10.12 -28.40
C HIS A 331 8.80 10.85 -27.10
N GLN A 332 7.60 10.63 -26.56
CA GLN A 332 7.17 11.15 -25.27
C GLN A 332 7.13 10.05 -24.22
N LEU A 333 7.52 10.36 -22.99
CA LEU A 333 7.44 9.44 -21.87
C LEU A 333 5.99 9.37 -21.36
N VAL A 334 5.42 8.17 -21.33
CA VAL A 334 4.02 7.93 -20.94
C VAL A 334 3.93 7.47 -19.50
N ALA A 335 4.70 6.44 -19.14
CA ALA A 335 4.58 5.77 -17.85
C ALA A 335 5.94 5.22 -17.40
N ILE A 336 6.14 5.21 -16.08
CA ILE A 336 7.25 4.54 -15.40
C ILE A 336 6.67 3.68 -14.29
N ALA A 337 7.11 2.43 -14.19
CA ALA A 337 6.73 1.51 -13.12
C ALA A 337 7.98 0.87 -12.50
N GLY A 338 8.16 1.10 -11.20
CA GLY A 338 9.09 0.35 -10.36
C GLY A 338 8.38 -0.79 -9.64
N LYS A 339 9.17 -1.64 -8.97
CA LYS A 339 8.64 -2.69 -8.09
C LYS A 339 8.09 -2.08 -6.80
N ASN A 340 7.15 -2.79 -6.18
CA ASN A 340 6.59 -2.37 -4.91
C ASN A 340 7.65 -2.54 -3.79
N PRO A 341 8.01 -1.50 -3.02
CA PRO A 341 9.03 -1.61 -1.97
C PRO A 341 8.68 -2.57 -0.83
N LEU A 342 7.40 -2.92 -0.66
CA LEU A 342 6.94 -3.89 0.33
C LEU A 342 7.11 -5.34 -0.13
N GLU A 343 7.47 -5.55 -1.40
CA GLU A 343 7.52 -6.87 -2.02
C GLU A 343 8.67 -7.71 -1.49
N HIS A 344 8.35 -8.96 -1.15
CA HIS A 344 9.36 -9.99 -0.91
C HIS A 344 9.22 -11.09 -1.95
N VAL A 345 10.34 -11.74 -2.28
CA VAL A 345 10.42 -12.84 -3.24
C VAL A 345 10.86 -14.10 -2.51
N HIS A 346 9.95 -15.05 -2.32
CA HIS A 346 10.25 -16.28 -1.60
C HIS A 346 11.11 -17.24 -2.41
N SER A 347 10.75 -17.50 -3.67
CA SER A 347 11.51 -18.43 -4.54
C SER A 347 12.35 -17.69 -5.58
N GLN A 348 13.66 -17.95 -5.54
CA GLN A 348 14.67 -17.39 -6.46
C GLN A 348 14.70 -18.09 -7.83
N GLY A 349 14.05 -19.24 -7.96
CA GLY A 349 14.01 -20.01 -9.20
C GLY A 349 12.70 -20.75 -9.39
N ARG A 350 12.47 -21.19 -10.63
CA ARG A 350 11.37 -22.06 -11.01
C ARG A 350 11.92 -23.47 -11.25
N VAL A 351 11.29 -24.47 -10.67
CA VAL A 351 11.68 -25.87 -10.90
C VAL A 351 11.11 -26.33 -12.23
N LEU A 352 11.98 -26.86 -13.09
CA LEU A 352 11.64 -27.45 -14.37
C LEU A 352 11.39 -28.96 -14.22
N VAL A 353 10.82 -29.57 -15.26
CA VAL A 353 10.43 -31.00 -15.28
C VAL A 353 11.63 -31.93 -15.15
N ASP A 354 12.76 -31.55 -15.74
CA ASP A 354 14.04 -32.26 -15.64
C ASP A 354 14.67 -32.13 -14.25
N ARG A 355 13.94 -31.57 -13.27
CA ARG A 355 14.39 -31.23 -11.91
C ARG A 355 15.50 -30.20 -11.87
N SER A 356 15.83 -29.58 -13.01
CA SER A 356 16.71 -28.42 -13.02
C SER A 356 15.96 -27.18 -12.55
N VAL A 357 16.72 -26.16 -12.16
CA VAL A 357 16.17 -24.89 -11.70
C VAL A 357 16.46 -23.82 -12.73
N LEU A 358 15.43 -23.09 -13.12
CA LEU A 358 15.53 -21.89 -13.92
C LEU A 358 15.52 -20.68 -12.98
N TYR A 359 16.69 -20.06 -12.79
CA TYR A 359 16.85 -18.93 -11.89
C TYR A 359 16.21 -17.67 -12.46
N LYS A 360 15.44 -16.99 -11.62
CA LYS A 360 14.75 -15.74 -11.96
C LYS A 360 15.76 -14.58 -11.96
N TYR A 361 15.64 -13.66 -12.91
CA TYR A 361 16.44 -12.44 -12.91
C TYR A 361 15.78 -11.39 -12.01
N ILE A 362 16.20 -11.32 -10.74
CA ILE A 362 15.56 -10.50 -9.70
C ILE A 362 16.42 -9.26 -9.42
N ASN A 363 16.37 -8.30 -10.34
CA ASN A 363 17.02 -7.01 -10.14
C ASN A 363 16.10 -6.05 -9.34
N PRO A 364 16.40 -5.69 -8.07
CA PRO A 364 15.55 -4.80 -7.27
C PRO A 364 15.47 -3.37 -7.82
N ASN A 365 16.47 -2.96 -8.60
CA ASN A 365 16.60 -1.61 -9.14
C ASN A 365 16.06 -1.47 -10.56
N LEU A 366 15.38 -2.51 -11.07
CA LEU A 366 14.83 -2.51 -12.43
C LEU A 366 13.56 -1.68 -12.49
N ILE A 367 13.49 -0.77 -13.46
CA ILE A 367 12.31 0.04 -13.76
C ILE A 367 11.82 -0.24 -15.18
N ALA A 368 10.51 -0.22 -15.37
CA ALA A 368 9.88 -0.29 -16.66
C ALA A 368 9.52 1.13 -17.13
N VAL A 369 10.01 1.51 -18.31
CA VAL A 369 9.84 2.84 -18.88
C VAL A 369 9.14 2.69 -20.23
N VAL A 370 8.03 3.41 -20.41
CA VAL A 370 7.22 3.32 -21.63
C VAL A 370 7.19 4.67 -22.32
N THR A 371 7.57 4.68 -23.60
CA THR A 371 7.50 5.85 -24.46
C THR A 371 6.52 5.63 -25.60
N GLN A 372 5.90 6.71 -26.05
CA GLN A 372 5.03 6.72 -27.22
C GLN A 372 5.61 7.66 -28.27
N ALA A 373 5.65 7.19 -29.51
CA ALA A 373 6.10 7.97 -30.66
C ALA A 373 5.04 7.94 -31.77
N THR A 374 5.04 8.97 -32.61
CA THR A 374 4.22 9.01 -33.82
C THR A 374 5.07 8.67 -35.04
N ASP A 375 4.71 7.60 -35.74
CA ASP A 375 5.42 7.15 -36.95
C ASP A 375 4.51 7.34 -38.17
N PRO A 376 4.97 7.96 -39.27
CA PRO A 376 4.19 8.09 -40.50
C PRO A 376 3.63 6.75 -41.03
N THR A 377 4.32 5.63 -40.82
CA THR A 377 3.90 4.32 -41.36
C THR A 377 3.01 3.53 -40.40
N HIS A 378 3.33 3.56 -39.09
CA HIS A 378 2.64 2.79 -38.07
C HIS A 378 1.71 3.61 -37.17
N LYS A 379 1.52 4.90 -37.46
CA LYS A 379 0.77 5.91 -36.69
C LYS A 379 1.29 6.11 -35.27
N PHE A 380 1.20 5.08 -34.43
CA PHE A 380 1.67 5.09 -33.05
C PHE A 380 2.61 3.90 -32.81
N LEU A 381 3.78 4.19 -32.26
CA LEU A 381 4.73 3.21 -31.76
C LEU A 381 4.80 3.32 -30.25
N LEU A 382 4.62 2.20 -29.56
CA LEU A 382 4.77 2.12 -28.11
C LEU A 382 6.02 1.31 -27.79
N ASN A 383 7.02 1.95 -27.18
CA ASN A 383 8.27 1.29 -26.82
C ASN A 383 8.33 1.08 -25.31
N VAL A 384 8.65 -0.13 -24.91
CA VAL A 384 8.84 -0.56 -23.52
C VAL A 384 10.31 -0.86 -23.30
N TYR A 385 10.90 -0.24 -22.29
CA TYR A 385 12.29 -0.42 -21.90
C TYR A 385 12.36 -0.89 -20.45
N LEU A 386 13.14 -1.92 -20.18
CA LEU A 386 13.54 -2.30 -18.83
C LEU A 386 14.94 -1.76 -18.58
N ILE A 387 15.06 -0.82 -17.66
CA ILE A 387 16.28 -0.07 -17.38
C ILE A 387 16.68 -0.30 -15.93
N ASP A 388 17.95 -0.55 -15.68
CA ASP A 388 18.49 -0.56 -14.33
C ASP A 388 18.70 0.89 -13.85
N ALA A 389 18.02 1.28 -12.77
CA ALA A 389 18.09 2.64 -12.24
C ALA A 389 19.46 3.01 -11.63
N VAL A 390 20.29 2.02 -11.29
CA VAL A 390 21.64 2.25 -10.74
C VAL A 390 22.65 2.46 -11.85
N SER A 391 22.71 1.55 -12.84
CA SER A 391 23.74 1.58 -13.88
C SER A 391 23.31 2.30 -15.18
N GLY A 392 22.01 2.51 -15.39
CA GLY A 392 21.47 3.04 -16.64
C GLY A 392 21.44 2.02 -17.78
N LEU A 393 21.77 0.75 -17.52
CA LEU A 393 21.77 -0.31 -18.52
C LEU A 393 20.33 -0.64 -18.98
N ILE A 394 20.11 -0.63 -20.29
CA ILE A 394 18.87 -1.14 -20.88
C ILE A 394 18.96 -2.67 -20.95
N VAL A 395 18.32 -3.34 -20.00
CA VAL A 395 18.30 -4.80 -19.87
C VAL A 395 17.48 -5.44 -20.99
N PHE A 396 16.35 -4.84 -21.34
CA PHE A 396 15.46 -5.34 -22.40
C PHE A 396 14.69 -4.19 -23.04
N SER A 397 14.36 -4.34 -24.33
CA SER A 397 13.50 -3.40 -25.05
C SER A 397 12.55 -4.10 -26.00
N MET A 398 11.36 -3.54 -26.16
CA MET A 398 10.31 -4.06 -27.04
C MET A 398 9.50 -2.92 -27.65
N THR A 399 9.13 -3.06 -28.93
CA THR A 399 8.31 -2.07 -29.64
C THR A 399 7.01 -2.72 -30.13
N HIS A 400 5.89 -2.10 -29.79
CA HIS A 400 4.57 -2.41 -30.32
C HIS A 400 4.18 -1.42 -31.41
N ARG A 401 3.83 -1.96 -32.57
CA ARG A 401 3.37 -1.16 -33.72
C ARG A 401 1.86 -1.00 -33.69
N ARG A 402 1.36 0.20 -33.99
CA ARG A 402 -0.07 0.54 -33.94
C ARG A 402 -0.67 0.30 -32.55
N ALA A 403 0.08 0.64 -31.51
CA ALA A 403 -0.36 0.57 -30.11
C ALA A 403 -0.42 1.98 -29.52
N ARG A 404 -1.46 2.26 -28.73
CA ARG A 404 -1.67 3.56 -28.11
C ARG A 404 -2.01 3.45 -26.63
N VAL A 405 -1.84 4.57 -25.95
CA VAL A 405 -2.28 4.83 -24.57
C VAL A 405 -3.82 4.75 -24.43
N PRO A 406 -4.38 4.47 -23.24
CA PRO A 406 -3.71 4.33 -21.94
C PRO A 406 -2.88 3.05 -21.82
N VAL A 407 -1.86 3.10 -20.96
CA VAL A 407 -1.01 1.95 -20.61
C VAL A 407 -1.01 1.79 -19.11
N HIS A 408 -1.34 0.59 -18.63
CA HIS A 408 -1.27 0.24 -17.20
C HIS A 408 -0.25 -0.85 -17.02
N ILE A 409 0.67 -0.68 -16.05
CA ILE A 409 1.86 -1.51 -15.89
C ILE A 409 1.89 -2.05 -14.47
N VAL A 410 2.18 -3.34 -14.34
CA VAL A 410 2.48 -4.02 -13.09
C VAL A 410 3.85 -4.67 -13.22
N HIS A 411 4.77 -4.29 -12.33
CA HIS A 411 6.13 -4.80 -12.29
C HIS A 411 6.38 -5.43 -10.93
N SER A 412 6.64 -6.74 -10.90
CA SER A 412 6.79 -7.51 -9.67
C SER A 412 7.78 -8.66 -9.90
N GLU A 413 8.54 -9.03 -8.87
CA GLU A 413 9.55 -10.10 -8.91
C GLU A 413 10.51 -10.03 -10.11
N ASN A 414 10.33 -10.91 -11.09
CA ASN A 414 11.10 -11.02 -12.33
C ASN A 414 10.23 -10.81 -13.57
N TRP A 415 9.01 -10.31 -13.39
CA TRP A 415 8.01 -10.21 -14.43
C TRP A 415 7.37 -8.82 -14.55
N LEU A 416 6.91 -8.53 -15.76
CA LEU A 416 6.22 -7.31 -16.12
C LEU A 416 4.95 -7.69 -16.87
N ALA A 417 3.81 -7.16 -16.44
CA ALA A 417 2.56 -7.25 -17.17
C ALA A 417 2.06 -5.84 -17.47
N TYR A 418 1.71 -5.56 -18.73
CA TYR A 418 1.16 -4.26 -19.09
C TYR A 418 0.06 -4.39 -20.13
N SER A 419 -0.97 -3.55 -19.98
CA SER A 419 -2.07 -3.42 -20.93
C SER A 419 -1.86 -2.24 -21.86
N TYR A 420 -2.31 -2.36 -23.10
CA TYR A 420 -2.34 -1.27 -24.08
C TYR A 420 -3.47 -1.48 -25.09
N TYR A 421 -3.83 -0.43 -25.83
CA TYR A 421 -4.84 -0.52 -26.87
C TYR A 421 -4.19 -0.71 -28.25
N ASN A 422 -4.53 -1.80 -28.93
CA ASN A 422 -4.05 -2.10 -30.28
C ASN A 422 -4.98 -1.46 -31.33
N ASP A 423 -4.50 -0.43 -32.02
CA ASP A 423 -5.25 0.34 -33.02
C ASP A 423 -5.47 -0.45 -34.33
N LYS A 424 -4.61 -1.42 -34.64
CA LYS A 424 -4.74 -2.25 -35.85
C LYS A 424 -5.99 -3.14 -35.80
N VAL A 425 -6.22 -3.78 -34.65
CA VAL A 425 -7.28 -4.76 -34.42
C VAL A 425 -8.39 -4.25 -33.49
N ARG A 426 -8.26 -3.01 -33.00
CA ARG A 426 -9.24 -2.27 -32.17
C ARG A 426 -9.64 -2.99 -30.89
N ARG A 427 -8.65 -3.55 -30.17
CA ARG A 427 -8.87 -4.29 -28.92
C ARG A 427 -7.79 -3.99 -27.89
N THR A 428 -8.11 -4.27 -26.63
CA THR A 428 -7.14 -4.21 -25.53
C THR A 428 -6.32 -5.50 -25.51
N GLU A 429 -5.01 -5.36 -25.38
CA GLU A 429 -4.08 -6.47 -25.23
C GLU A 429 -3.28 -6.32 -23.93
N ILE A 430 -2.94 -7.44 -23.31
CA ILE A 430 -2.04 -7.51 -22.15
C ILE A 430 -0.81 -8.30 -22.59
N THR A 431 0.37 -7.70 -22.51
CA THR A 431 1.63 -8.41 -22.73
C THR A 431 2.30 -8.68 -21.40
N SER A 432 2.69 -9.93 -21.19
CA SER A 432 3.54 -10.36 -20.08
C SER A 432 4.95 -10.64 -20.56
N VAL A 433 5.90 -10.35 -19.69
CA VAL A 433 7.34 -10.55 -19.89
C VAL A 433 7.91 -11.15 -18.61
N GLU A 434 8.67 -12.23 -18.70
CA GLU A 434 9.43 -12.83 -17.61
C GLU A 434 10.92 -12.84 -17.94
N LEU A 435 11.75 -12.56 -16.93
CA LEU A 435 13.20 -12.49 -17.05
C LEU A 435 13.85 -13.62 -16.24
N TYR A 436 14.79 -14.33 -16.86
CA TYR A 436 15.50 -15.45 -16.26
C TYR A 436 17.03 -15.31 -16.47
N GLU A 437 17.83 -15.63 -15.46
CA GLU A 437 19.29 -15.71 -15.58
C GLU A 437 19.71 -16.95 -16.38
N GLY A 438 18.95 -18.05 -16.25
CA GLY A 438 19.23 -19.34 -16.88
C GLY A 438 19.33 -20.46 -15.84
N LYS A 439 20.09 -21.51 -16.17
CA LYS A 439 20.26 -22.70 -15.30
C LYS A 439 21.27 -22.50 -14.17
N THR A 440 22.10 -21.47 -14.26
CA THR A 440 23.14 -21.14 -13.28
C THR A 440 22.93 -19.73 -12.78
N GLN A 441 23.02 -19.55 -11.47
CA GLN A 441 22.95 -18.24 -10.84
C GLN A 441 24.35 -17.59 -10.84
N ALA A 442 24.44 -16.31 -11.21
CA ALA A 442 25.75 -15.63 -11.21
C ALA A 442 26.26 -15.36 -9.79
N ASN A 443 25.37 -14.95 -8.89
CA ASN A 443 25.68 -14.76 -7.47
C ASN A 443 24.44 -15.11 -6.62
N SER A 444 24.61 -16.02 -5.67
CA SER A 444 23.53 -16.49 -4.80
C SER A 444 23.35 -15.69 -3.52
N THR A 445 24.31 -14.84 -3.15
CA THR A 445 24.29 -14.14 -1.86
C THR A 445 23.83 -12.69 -1.99
N VAL A 446 24.34 -11.97 -3.00
CA VAL A 446 24.11 -10.52 -3.14
C VAL A 446 23.88 -10.17 -4.61
N TRP A 447 22.86 -9.33 -4.83
CA TRP A 447 22.67 -8.64 -6.10
C TRP A 447 23.40 -7.29 -6.09
N SER A 448 24.21 -7.02 -7.11
CA SER A 448 24.78 -5.69 -7.36
C SER A 448 24.56 -5.30 -8.81
N SER A 449 23.87 -4.18 -9.04
CA SER A 449 23.67 -3.60 -10.37
C SER A 449 24.97 -3.16 -11.05
N LEU A 450 26.04 -2.95 -10.29
CA LEU A 450 27.38 -2.59 -10.82
C LEU A 450 28.16 -3.82 -11.30
N ASN A 451 27.82 -5.00 -10.77
CA ASN A 451 28.37 -6.29 -11.20
C ASN A 451 27.20 -7.21 -11.59
N ALA A 452 26.38 -6.72 -12.52
CA ALA A 452 25.17 -7.39 -12.92
C ALA A 452 25.47 -8.72 -13.65
N PRO A 453 24.63 -9.75 -13.48
CA PRO A 453 24.72 -10.96 -14.27
C PRO A 453 24.57 -10.67 -15.78
N PRO A 454 24.91 -11.64 -16.64
CA PRO A 454 24.62 -11.58 -18.07
C PRO A 454 23.16 -11.20 -18.35
N LEU A 455 22.92 -10.61 -19.51
CA LEU A 455 21.57 -10.21 -19.92
C LEU A 455 20.60 -11.40 -19.84
N PRO A 456 19.39 -11.21 -19.29
CA PRO A 456 18.48 -12.29 -19.02
C PRO A 456 17.91 -12.91 -20.30
N MET A 457 17.56 -14.18 -20.20
CA MET A 457 16.62 -14.83 -21.10
C MET A 457 15.23 -14.24 -20.87
N VAL A 458 14.61 -13.75 -21.94
CA VAL A 458 13.31 -13.06 -21.87
C VAL A 458 12.23 -13.88 -22.54
N GLU A 459 11.28 -14.36 -21.75
CA GLU A 459 10.06 -14.99 -22.23
C GLU A 459 8.95 -13.94 -22.30
N ARG A 460 8.18 -13.93 -23.39
CA ARG A 460 7.12 -12.93 -23.57
C ARG A 460 5.93 -13.49 -24.33
N GLN A 461 4.74 -13.09 -23.92
CA GLN A 461 3.50 -13.51 -24.55
C GLN A 461 2.46 -12.40 -24.46
N SER A 462 1.59 -12.31 -25.47
CA SER A 462 0.55 -11.29 -25.53
C SER A 462 -0.82 -11.95 -25.55
N TYR A 463 -1.74 -11.36 -24.82
CA TYR A 463 -3.08 -11.86 -24.58
C TYR A 463 -4.10 -10.78 -24.93
N ILE A 464 -5.32 -11.20 -25.21
CA ILE A 464 -6.47 -10.36 -25.52
C ILE A 464 -7.37 -10.36 -24.29
N ILE A 465 -7.77 -9.17 -23.85
CA ILE A 465 -8.78 -9.00 -22.81
C ILE A 465 -10.03 -8.36 -23.43
N PRO A 466 -11.23 -8.94 -23.25
CA PRO A 466 -12.45 -8.46 -23.91
C PRO A 466 -13.06 -7.20 -23.25
N THR A 467 -12.30 -6.48 -22.42
CA THR A 467 -12.72 -5.27 -21.71
C THR A 467 -11.64 -4.18 -21.79
N ILE A 468 -12.01 -2.95 -21.45
CA ILE A 468 -11.04 -1.86 -21.28
C ILE A 468 -10.53 -1.89 -19.85
N VAL A 469 -9.21 -1.83 -19.71
CA VAL A 469 -8.50 -1.77 -18.43
C VAL A 469 -8.31 -0.31 -18.05
N GLU A 470 -8.70 0.06 -16.83
CA GLU A 470 -8.53 1.40 -16.26
C GLU A 470 -7.39 1.44 -15.23
N THR A 471 -7.07 0.32 -14.59
CA THR A 471 -5.99 0.22 -13.61
C THR A 471 -5.58 -1.24 -13.39
N MET A 472 -4.33 -1.45 -13.00
CA MET A 472 -3.79 -2.78 -12.67
C MET A 472 -2.91 -2.70 -11.43
N ARG A 473 -2.96 -3.72 -10.58
CA ARG A 473 -2.11 -3.84 -9.38
C ARG A 473 -1.84 -5.29 -9.03
N GLU A 474 -0.65 -5.60 -8.53
CA GLU A 474 -0.30 -6.90 -7.99
C GLU A 474 -0.84 -7.11 -6.56
N THR A 475 -1.20 -8.35 -6.23
CA THR A 475 -1.43 -8.77 -4.85
C THR A 475 -0.10 -8.96 -4.12
N ILE A 476 -0.04 -8.56 -2.84
CA ILE A 476 1.19 -8.58 -2.05
C ILE A 476 0.94 -9.18 -0.66
N THR A 477 1.90 -9.95 -0.17
CA THR A 477 1.91 -10.60 1.15
C THR A 477 3.28 -10.43 1.81
N GLU A 478 3.37 -10.67 3.13
CA GLU A 478 4.58 -10.37 3.89
C GLU A 478 5.81 -11.16 3.43
N ARG A 479 5.63 -12.43 3.06
CA ARG A 479 6.73 -13.32 2.66
C ARG A 479 6.79 -13.60 1.16
N GLY A 480 5.71 -13.30 0.42
CA GLY A 480 5.62 -13.58 -1.02
C GLY A 480 5.66 -15.08 -1.35
N ILE A 481 5.07 -15.91 -0.49
CA ILE A 481 4.91 -17.36 -0.67
C ILE A 481 3.65 -17.65 -1.48
N THR A 482 2.55 -16.96 -1.17
CA THR A 482 1.30 -17.10 -1.92
C THR A 482 1.48 -16.70 -3.38
N ASN A 483 0.62 -17.21 -4.26
CA ASN A 483 0.69 -16.84 -5.68
C ASN A 483 0.37 -15.36 -5.85
N LYS A 484 1.17 -14.64 -6.63
CA LYS A 484 0.88 -13.24 -6.97
C LYS A 484 -0.12 -13.20 -8.11
N HIS A 485 -1.27 -12.59 -7.89
CA HIS A 485 -2.28 -12.35 -8.91
C HIS A 485 -2.26 -10.88 -9.34
N VAL A 486 -2.80 -10.61 -10.53
CA VAL A 486 -2.96 -9.25 -11.05
C VAL A 486 -4.42 -8.85 -10.90
N LEU A 487 -4.68 -7.82 -10.10
CA LEU A 487 -5.97 -7.19 -9.98
C LEU A 487 -6.16 -6.24 -11.16
N ILE A 488 -7.20 -6.47 -11.97
CA ILE A 488 -7.52 -5.68 -13.16
C ILE A 488 -8.80 -4.91 -12.89
N GLY A 489 -8.68 -3.60 -12.81
CA GLY A 489 -9.80 -2.68 -12.77
C GLY A 489 -10.34 -2.42 -14.16
N THR A 490 -11.62 -2.69 -14.39
CA THR A 490 -12.26 -2.51 -15.70
C THR A 490 -13.08 -1.21 -15.75
N VAL A 491 -13.36 -0.73 -16.97
CA VAL A 491 -14.20 0.45 -17.20
C VAL A 491 -15.63 0.33 -16.66
N SER A 492 -16.16 -0.90 -16.52
CA SER A 492 -17.47 -1.13 -15.91
C SER A 492 -17.48 -0.97 -14.38
N GLY A 493 -16.32 -0.74 -13.78
CA GLY A 493 -16.16 -0.66 -12.33
C GLY A 493 -16.03 -2.03 -11.66
N ALA A 494 -15.93 -3.12 -12.42
CA ALA A 494 -15.61 -4.44 -11.89
C ALA A 494 -14.09 -4.60 -11.68
N ILE A 495 -13.71 -5.25 -10.59
CA ILE A 495 -12.32 -5.60 -10.28
C ILE A 495 -12.18 -7.10 -10.43
N ILE A 496 -11.31 -7.51 -11.36
CA ILE A 496 -11.10 -8.91 -11.69
C ILE A 496 -9.77 -9.36 -11.10
N GLU A 497 -9.79 -10.44 -10.32
CA GLU A 497 -8.58 -11.14 -9.91
C GLU A 497 -8.12 -12.06 -11.04
N MET A 498 -7.01 -11.73 -11.68
CA MET A 498 -6.40 -12.52 -12.75
C MET A 498 -5.25 -13.37 -12.20
N PRO A 499 -5.39 -14.71 -12.16
CA PRO A 499 -4.30 -15.60 -11.77
C PRO A 499 -3.08 -15.47 -12.68
N TRP A 500 -1.88 -15.42 -12.11
CA TRP A 500 -0.63 -15.35 -12.91
C TRP A 500 -0.48 -16.53 -13.85
N ALA A 501 -0.97 -17.71 -13.49
CA ALA A 501 -0.96 -18.89 -14.36
C ALA A 501 -1.65 -18.68 -15.72
N LEU A 502 -2.57 -17.70 -15.84
CA LEU A 502 -3.17 -17.31 -17.12
C LEU A 502 -2.34 -16.28 -17.88
N LEU A 503 -1.53 -15.49 -17.20
CA LEU A 503 -0.63 -14.48 -17.79
C LEU A 503 0.80 -15.00 -18.00
N ASP A 504 1.12 -16.21 -17.56
CA ASP A 504 2.45 -16.82 -17.68
C ASP A 504 2.90 -16.86 -19.15
N PRO A 505 4.03 -16.24 -19.55
CA PRO A 505 4.50 -16.21 -20.93
C PRO A 505 5.05 -17.55 -21.44
N ARG A 506 5.22 -18.55 -20.56
CA ARG A 506 5.66 -19.90 -20.92
C ARG A 506 4.51 -20.82 -21.32
N ARG A 507 3.29 -20.30 -21.47
CA ARG A 507 2.12 -21.10 -21.85
C ARG A 507 2.30 -21.68 -23.25
N PRO A 508 2.21 -23.01 -23.41
CA PRO A 508 2.56 -23.65 -24.65
C PRO A 508 1.52 -23.44 -25.75
N ILE A 509 1.96 -23.08 -26.97
CA ILE A 509 1.08 -22.90 -28.14
C ILE A 509 0.58 -24.26 -28.67
N THR A 510 1.38 -25.32 -28.56
CA THR A 510 1.06 -26.67 -29.06
C THR A 510 1.17 -27.71 -27.95
N THR A 511 0.45 -28.82 -28.08
CA THR A 511 0.36 -29.85 -27.02
C THR A 511 1.64 -30.63 -26.73
N ASN A 512 2.66 -30.56 -27.60
CA ASN A 512 3.88 -31.37 -27.55
C ASN A 512 5.10 -30.65 -26.94
N THR A 513 4.90 -29.48 -26.34
CA THR A 513 6.00 -28.67 -25.78
C THR A 513 6.21 -28.93 -24.28
N GLN A 514 7.46 -28.79 -23.84
CA GLN A 514 7.94 -28.94 -22.45
C GLN A 514 7.07 -28.23 -21.39
N GLY A 515 6.46 -27.09 -21.71
CA GLY A 515 5.59 -26.36 -20.77
C GLY A 515 4.38 -27.16 -20.26
N ARG A 516 3.89 -28.16 -21.01
CA ARG A 516 2.81 -29.04 -20.53
C ARG A 516 3.27 -29.96 -19.40
N GLU A 517 4.50 -30.45 -19.48
CA GLU A 517 5.08 -31.30 -18.44
C GLU A 517 5.28 -30.50 -17.14
N GLU A 518 5.49 -29.18 -17.23
CA GLU A 518 5.51 -28.24 -16.10
C GLU A 518 4.11 -27.95 -15.51
N GLY A 519 3.04 -28.51 -16.08
CA GLY A 519 1.66 -28.23 -15.67
C GLY A 519 1.12 -26.88 -16.18
N ALA A 520 1.79 -26.23 -17.13
CA ALA A 520 1.33 -24.95 -17.67
C ALA A 520 0.07 -25.11 -18.53
N ILE A 521 -0.86 -24.16 -18.39
CA ILE A 521 -2.10 -24.13 -19.14
C ILE A 521 -1.79 -23.82 -20.62
N PRO A 522 -2.31 -24.58 -21.60
CA PRO A 522 -2.11 -24.28 -23.02
C PRO A 522 -2.47 -22.83 -23.36
N TYR A 523 -1.69 -22.20 -24.23
CA TYR A 523 -1.92 -20.82 -24.63
C TYR A 523 -3.27 -20.67 -25.33
N ILE A 524 -4.09 -19.80 -24.76
CA ILE A 524 -5.34 -19.33 -25.35
C ILE A 524 -5.20 -17.81 -25.41
N PRO A 525 -5.27 -17.20 -26.60
CA PRO A 525 -5.02 -15.77 -26.75
C PRO A 525 -6.05 -14.93 -26.00
N GLU A 526 -7.32 -15.37 -25.93
CA GLU A 526 -8.36 -14.68 -25.19
C GLU A 526 -8.36 -15.11 -23.71
N LEU A 527 -8.26 -14.14 -22.81
CA LEU A 527 -8.29 -14.40 -21.38
C LEU A 527 -9.74 -14.63 -20.92
N PRO A 528 -10.02 -15.75 -20.22
CA PRO A 528 -11.34 -15.98 -19.66
C PRO A 528 -11.60 -14.99 -18.52
N LEU A 529 -12.78 -14.37 -18.53
CA LEU A 529 -13.24 -13.47 -17.46
C LEU A 529 -14.47 -14.10 -16.76
N PRO A 530 -14.29 -15.15 -15.94
CA PRO A 530 -15.39 -15.72 -15.18
C PRO A 530 -15.89 -14.69 -14.15
N THR A 531 -17.21 -14.60 -13.99
CA THR A 531 -17.84 -13.67 -13.04
C THR A 531 -17.47 -13.97 -11.59
N GLU A 532 -17.07 -15.21 -11.28
CA GLU A 532 -16.60 -15.64 -9.96
C GLU A 532 -15.29 -14.97 -9.55
N ASN A 533 -14.49 -14.49 -10.50
CA ASN A 533 -13.24 -13.78 -10.22
C ASN A 533 -13.44 -12.27 -9.97
N ILE A 534 -14.69 -11.78 -10.04
CA ILE A 534 -15.00 -10.37 -9.78
C ILE A 534 -15.09 -10.16 -8.27
N ILE A 535 -14.05 -9.56 -7.68
CA ILE A 535 -13.90 -9.45 -6.21
C ILE A 535 -14.89 -8.48 -5.56
N ASN A 536 -15.45 -7.55 -6.33
CA ASN A 536 -16.43 -6.58 -5.85
C ASN A 536 -17.88 -6.97 -6.14
N TYR A 537 -18.14 -8.19 -6.62
CA TYR A 537 -19.49 -8.74 -6.86
C TYR A 537 -20.43 -7.76 -7.58
N ASN A 538 -21.42 -7.20 -6.88
CA ASN A 538 -22.40 -6.23 -7.38
C ASN A 538 -22.08 -4.76 -7.02
N GLN A 539 -20.97 -4.50 -6.32
CA GLN A 539 -20.55 -3.18 -5.86
C GLN A 539 -19.58 -2.56 -6.87
N THR A 540 -20.09 -2.18 -8.03
CA THR A 540 -19.30 -1.54 -9.09
C THR A 540 -18.79 -0.18 -8.64
N ILE A 541 -17.51 0.11 -8.90
CA ILE A 541 -16.88 1.38 -8.53
C ILE A 541 -16.88 2.29 -9.75
N ALA A 542 -17.63 3.38 -9.70
CA ALA A 542 -17.66 4.33 -10.80
C ALA A 542 -16.31 5.05 -10.94
N ARG A 543 -15.80 5.15 -12.18
CA ARG A 543 -14.52 5.82 -12.52
C ARG A 543 -13.37 5.33 -11.63
N LEU A 544 -13.18 4.02 -11.60
CA LEU A 544 -12.07 3.39 -10.90
C LEU A 544 -10.73 4.00 -11.37
N SER A 545 -9.94 4.46 -10.41
CA SER A 545 -8.72 5.24 -10.66
C SER A 545 -7.47 4.51 -10.17
N ASN A 546 -7.50 3.97 -8.95
CA ASN A 546 -6.35 3.32 -8.33
C ASN A 546 -6.80 2.06 -7.58
N ILE A 547 -5.88 1.09 -7.51
CA ILE A 547 -5.98 -0.07 -6.63
C ILE A 547 -4.70 -0.08 -5.79
N PHE A 548 -4.88 -0.11 -4.47
CA PHE A 548 -3.82 -0.21 -3.49
C PHE A 548 -3.90 -1.57 -2.82
N THR A 549 -2.75 -2.21 -2.66
CA THR A 549 -2.62 -3.52 -2.03
C THR A 549 -1.65 -3.44 -0.87
N ALA A 550 -1.99 -4.12 0.22
CA ALA A 550 -1.15 -4.20 1.40
C ALA A 550 -1.16 -5.62 1.97
N PRO A 551 -0.03 -6.09 2.53
CA PRO A 551 0.01 -7.38 3.19
C PRO A 551 -0.83 -7.34 4.48
N SER A 552 -1.52 -8.44 4.76
CA SER A 552 -2.07 -8.71 6.09
C SER A 552 -1.03 -9.43 6.96
N GLY A 553 -1.33 -9.69 8.24
CA GLY A 553 -0.47 -10.54 9.08
C GLY A 553 -0.54 -12.03 8.73
N LEU A 554 -1.44 -12.44 7.84
CA LEU A 554 -1.53 -13.77 7.27
C LEU A 554 -0.87 -13.79 5.88
N GLU A 555 -0.17 -14.87 5.57
CA GLU A 555 0.53 -15.02 4.29
C GLU A 555 -0.45 -15.39 3.16
N SER A 556 -1.62 -15.93 3.48
CA SER A 556 -2.62 -16.26 2.48
C SER A 556 -3.45 -15.07 2.00
N THR A 557 -3.51 -13.97 2.76
CA THR A 557 -4.43 -12.85 2.49
C THR A 557 -3.72 -11.53 2.20
N CYS A 558 -4.28 -10.80 1.22
CA CYS A 558 -3.91 -9.46 0.83
C CYS A 558 -5.10 -8.51 1.07
N LEU A 559 -4.84 -7.35 1.66
CA LEU A 559 -5.84 -6.28 1.77
C LEU A 559 -5.84 -5.48 0.46
N VAL A 560 -7.03 -5.15 -0.03
CA VAL A 560 -7.25 -4.44 -1.29
C VAL A 560 -8.13 -3.23 -1.03
N LEU A 561 -7.66 -2.06 -1.41
CA LEU A 561 -8.42 -0.82 -1.48
C LEU A 561 -8.51 -0.41 -2.94
N ALA A 562 -9.73 -0.25 -3.44
CA ALA A 562 -10.00 0.32 -4.75
C ALA A 562 -10.65 1.69 -4.61
N THR A 563 -10.15 2.67 -5.34
CA THR A 563 -10.61 4.06 -5.27
C THR A 563 -11.02 4.59 -6.64
N GLY A 564 -12.18 5.21 -6.70
CA GLY A 564 -12.69 5.96 -7.84
C GLY A 564 -13.54 7.11 -7.32
N LEU A 565 -14.75 7.29 -7.87
CA LEU A 565 -15.78 8.10 -7.21
C LEU A 565 -16.20 7.47 -5.88
N ASP A 566 -16.22 6.15 -5.83
CA ASP A 566 -16.52 5.35 -4.64
C ASP A 566 -15.25 4.69 -4.10
N ILE A 567 -15.30 4.29 -2.82
CA ILE A 567 -14.23 3.56 -2.15
C ILE A 567 -14.73 2.16 -1.83
N PHE A 568 -13.93 1.16 -2.17
CA PHE A 568 -14.21 -0.24 -1.84
C PHE A 568 -13.00 -0.87 -1.18
N VAL A 569 -13.22 -1.52 -0.04
CA VAL A 569 -12.18 -2.23 0.70
C VAL A 569 -12.59 -3.70 0.81
N THR A 570 -11.67 -4.59 0.49
CA THR A 570 -11.88 -6.03 0.65
C THR A 570 -10.57 -6.75 0.95
N ARG A 571 -10.64 -8.04 1.20
CA ARG A 571 -9.50 -8.95 1.31
C ARG A 571 -9.56 -10.00 0.20
N VAL A 572 -8.41 -10.34 -0.35
CA VAL A 572 -8.26 -11.33 -1.41
C VAL A 572 -7.29 -12.41 -0.94
N ALA A 573 -7.56 -13.67 -1.28
CA ALA A 573 -6.72 -14.82 -0.92
C ALA A 573 -6.34 -15.61 -2.19
N PRO A 574 -5.24 -15.24 -2.88
CA PRO A 574 -4.87 -15.81 -4.18
C PRO A 574 -4.76 -17.34 -4.19
N SER A 575 -4.15 -17.92 -3.15
CA SER A 575 -3.98 -19.37 -2.97
C SER A 575 -4.99 -19.98 -1.99
N LYS A 576 -6.13 -19.32 -1.77
CA LYS A 576 -7.08 -19.61 -0.68
C LYS A 576 -6.43 -19.48 0.71
N THR A 577 -7.25 -19.52 1.75
CA THR A 577 -6.80 -19.34 3.14
C THR A 577 -6.18 -20.61 3.71
N PHE A 578 -4.91 -20.89 3.38
CA PHE A 578 -4.19 -22.10 3.82
C PHE A 578 -3.63 -22.01 5.25
N ASP A 579 -3.55 -20.81 5.81
CA ASP A 579 -3.05 -20.50 7.16
C ASP A 579 -4.18 -20.21 8.17
N LEU A 580 -5.43 -20.34 7.73
CA LEU A 580 -6.61 -20.28 8.58
C LEU A 580 -7.34 -21.62 8.57
N LEU A 581 -7.95 -21.92 9.72
CA LEU A 581 -8.92 -23.00 9.79
C LEU A 581 -10.13 -22.63 8.92
N LYS A 582 -10.72 -23.62 8.25
CA LYS A 582 -11.87 -23.37 7.40
C LYS A 582 -13.05 -22.80 8.20
N GLU A 583 -13.80 -21.90 7.58
CA GLU A 583 -14.99 -21.31 8.19
C GLU A 583 -16.10 -22.35 8.43
N ASP A 584 -16.15 -23.42 7.62
CA ASP A 584 -17.10 -24.54 7.70
C ASP A 584 -16.59 -25.73 8.55
N PHE A 585 -15.60 -25.50 9.41
CA PHE A 585 -15.03 -26.55 10.24
C PHE A 585 -16.01 -27.08 11.28
N ASP A 586 -16.25 -28.40 11.28
CA ASP A 586 -17.21 -29.04 12.18
C ASP A 586 -16.60 -29.34 13.57
N TYR A 587 -16.68 -28.34 14.44
CA TYR A 587 -16.28 -28.46 15.85
C TYR A 587 -17.14 -29.48 16.62
N THR A 588 -18.40 -29.68 16.22
CA THR A 588 -19.32 -30.57 16.93
C THR A 588 -18.96 -32.03 16.73
N LEU A 589 -18.62 -32.42 15.50
CA LEU A 589 -18.17 -33.77 15.16
C LEU A 589 -16.92 -34.15 15.94
N ILE A 590 -15.89 -33.29 15.96
CA ILE A 590 -14.63 -33.59 16.66
C ILE A 590 -14.86 -33.72 18.16
N THR A 591 -15.64 -32.81 18.74
CA THR A 591 -15.96 -32.85 20.18
C THR A 591 -16.73 -34.13 20.53
N ALA A 592 -17.72 -34.52 19.72
CA ALA A 592 -18.48 -35.75 19.92
C ALA A 592 -17.62 -37.01 19.80
N VAL A 593 -16.75 -37.08 18.78
CA VAL A 593 -15.82 -38.21 18.59
C VAL A 593 -14.83 -38.30 19.74
N LEU A 594 -14.29 -37.17 20.21
CA LEU A 594 -13.36 -37.14 21.35
C LEU A 594 -14.04 -37.65 22.64
N LEU A 595 -15.27 -37.23 22.90
CA LEU A 595 -16.07 -37.70 24.04
C LEU A 595 -16.39 -39.20 23.93
N ALA A 596 -16.74 -39.68 22.73
CA ALA A 596 -17.01 -41.10 22.49
C ALA A 596 -15.75 -41.96 22.68
N LEU A 597 -14.59 -41.52 22.18
CA LEU A 597 -13.32 -42.24 22.33
C LEU A 597 -12.83 -42.23 23.78
N THR A 598 -12.92 -41.11 24.49
CA THR A 598 -12.50 -41.01 25.89
C THR A 598 -13.40 -41.84 26.81
N SER A 599 -14.73 -41.74 26.68
CA SER A 599 -15.67 -42.58 27.43
C SER A 599 -15.51 -44.06 27.08
N GLY A 600 -15.39 -44.40 25.79
CA GLY A 600 -15.12 -45.75 25.32
C GLY A 600 -13.83 -46.33 25.91
N SER A 601 -12.75 -45.54 25.93
CA SER A 601 -11.47 -45.96 26.53
C SER A 601 -11.59 -46.21 28.04
N LEU A 602 -12.31 -45.37 28.78
CA LEU A 602 -12.55 -45.58 30.21
C LEU A 602 -13.36 -46.86 30.48
N VAL A 603 -14.41 -47.10 29.69
CA VAL A 603 -15.23 -48.31 29.78
C VAL A 603 -14.39 -49.55 29.45
N VAL A 604 -13.64 -49.53 28.34
CA VAL A 604 -12.78 -50.65 27.94
C VAL A 604 -11.68 -50.91 28.96
N LYS A 605 -11.04 -49.87 29.52
CA LYS A 605 -10.06 -50.00 30.61
C LYS A 605 -10.66 -50.70 31.83
N HIS A 606 -11.87 -50.33 32.21
CA HIS A 606 -12.58 -50.94 33.33
C HIS A 606 -12.97 -52.40 33.04
N LEU A 607 -13.44 -52.70 31.83
CA LEU A 607 -13.77 -54.07 31.42
C LEU A 607 -12.52 -54.96 31.36
N ALA A 608 -11.42 -54.44 30.83
CA ALA A 608 -10.14 -55.14 30.74
C ALA A 608 -9.54 -55.43 32.12
N SER A 609 -9.56 -54.47 33.05
CA SER A 609 -9.07 -54.69 34.42
C SER A 609 -9.88 -55.75 35.15
N ARG A 610 -11.21 -55.75 34.99
CA ARG A 610 -12.08 -56.83 35.53
C ARG A 610 -11.77 -58.19 34.91
N LYS A 611 -11.50 -58.25 33.60
CA LYS A 611 -11.15 -59.50 32.91
C LYS A 611 -9.81 -60.05 33.38
N LEU A 612 -8.79 -59.21 33.48
CA LEU A 612 -7.46 -59.59 33.99
C LEU A 612 -7.54 -60.05 35.45
N LEU A 613 -8.27 -59.33 36.30
CA LEU A 613 -8.51 -59.74 37.69
C LEU A 613 -9.17 -61.13 37.73
N LYS A 614 -10.24 -61.37 36.95
CA LYS A 614 -10.88 -62.69 36.88
C LYS A 614 -9.95 -63.81 36.38
N GLN A 615 -9.00 -63.50 35.49
CA GLN A 615 -8.01 -64.47 35.03
C GLN A 615 -6.94 -64.74 36.09
N ALA A 616 -6.50 -63.74 36.85
CA ALA A 616 -5.50 -63.90 37.90
C ALA A 616 -6.04 -64.63 39.16
N TRP A 617 -7.35 -64.61 39.38
CA TRP A 617 -8.03 -65.32 40.48
C TRP A 617 -8.46 -66.75 40.11
N LYS A 618 -8.23 -67.18 38.86
CA LYS A 618 -8.28 -68.59 38.46
C LYS A 618 -6.88 -69.16 38.56
#